data_AF-A0A949AC37-F1
#
_entry.id   AF-A0A949AC37-F1
#
_cell.length_a   1.000
_cell.length_b   1.000
_cell.length_c   1.000
_cell.angle_alpha   90.00
_cell.angle_beta   90.00
_cell.angle_gamma   90.00
#
_symmetry.space_group_name_H-M   'P 1'
#
loop_
_entity.id
_entity.type
_entity.pdbx_description
1 polymer ?
#
loop_
_entity_poly.entity_id
_entity_poly.type
_entity_poly.pdbx_seq_one_letter_code
_entity_poly.pdbx_strand_id
1 'polypeptide(L)'
;MAKDLTVSLVDRQNILNNPYAVEEIKKSIGVKGIEYNGRIVVIKEQVADFFEVTPRTIDNYIAQNEKELKNNGYEVLRGSSLNELKLAIKEQYVNEIYFVNIKKTPQLGVFDFRAFLNLAMLITESEKAKVLKN
;
A
#
# COMPACT_ATOMS: atom_id res chain seq x y z
N MET A 1 25.34 11.91 1.59
CA MET A 1 25.14 10.48 1.26
C MET A 1 23.65 10.24 1.27
N ALA A 2 23.07 9.84 0.15
CA ALA A 2 21.65 9.47 0.12
C ALA A 2 21.44 8.34 1.14
N LYS A 3 20.49 8.52 2.07
CA LYS A 3 20.16 7.48 3.04
C LYS A 3 19.54 6.32 2.27
N ASP A 4 20.15 5.15 2.32
CA ASP A 4 19.60 3.98 1.66
C ASP A 4 18.40 3.46 2.44
N LEU A 5 17.22 3.95 2.05
CA LEU A 5 15.94 3.59 2.63
C LEU A 5 15.58 2.11 2.39
N THR A 6 16.30 1.40 1.52
CA THR A 6 16.04 -0.03 1.28
C THR A 6 16.59 -0.89 2.42
N VAL A 7 17.69 -0.46 3.05
CA VAL A 7 18.35 -1.20 4.14
C VAL A 7 18.03 -0.68 5.54
N SER A 8 17.74 0.61 5.69
CA SER A 8 17.58 1.25 7.01
C SER A 8 16.12 1.34 7.46
N LEU A 9 15.70 0.39 8.31
CA LEU A 9 14.40 0.44 8.99
C LEU A 9 14.22 1.74 9.77
N VAL A 10 15.25 2.18 10.50
CA VAL A 10 15.18 3.37 11.35
C VAL A 10 14.92 4.63 10.50
N ASP A 11 15.59 4.77 9.37
CA ASP A 11 15.37 5.92 8.49
C ASP A 11 13.97 5.91 7.87
N ARG A 12 13.46 4.74 7.46
CA ARG A 12 12.06 4.61 7.01
C ARG A 12 11.09 5.05 8.10
N GLN A 13 11.28 4.57 9.34
CA GLN A 13 10.41 4.95 10.46
C GLN A 13 10.46 6.45 10.76
N ASN A 14 11.63 7.08 10.67
CA ASN A 14 11.75 8.53 10.88
C ASN A 14 10.93 9.34 9.86
N ILE A 15 10.92 8.91 8.60
CA ILE A 15 10.10 9.56 7.55
C ILE A 15 8.61 9.29 7.80
N LEU A 16 8.25 8.03 8.02
CA LEU A 16 6.85 7.63 8.20
C LEU A 16 6.22 8.25 9.46
N ASN A 17 7.01 8.50 10.50
CA ASN A 17 6.58 9.16 11.75
C ASN A 17 6.49 10.69 11.64
N ASN A 18 6.90 11.28 10.51
CA ASN A 18 6.72 12.71 10.28
C ASN A 18 5.40 12.96 9.51
N PRO A 19 4.31 13.38 10.19
CA PRO A 19 3.00 13.54 9.56
C PRO A 19 3.01 14.60 8.46
N TYR A 20 3.86 15.63 8.57
CA TYR A 20 3.97 16.67 7.54
C TYR A 20 4.57 16.12 6.25
N ALA A 21 5.64 15.33 6.36
CA ALA A 21 6.27 14.69 5.20
C ALA A 21 5.31 13.70 4.53
N VAL A 22 4.62 12.87 5.32
CA VAL A 22 3.65 11.91 4.80
C VAL A 22 2.51 12.63 4.07
N GLU A 23 1.95 13.70 4.62
CA GLU A 23 0.86 14.45 3.98
C GLU A 23 1.29 15.21 2.73
N GLU A 24 2.52 15.73 2.69
CA GLU A 24 3.06 16.37 1.48
C GLU A 24 3.24 15.36 0.35
N ILE A 25 3.82 14.19 0.67
CA ILE A 25 3.97 13.10 -0.29
C ILE A 25 2.59 12.63 -0.76
N LYS A 26 1.61 12.50 0.14
CA LYS A 26 0.22 12.12 -0.20
C LYS A 26 -0.44 13.08 -1.18
N LYS A 27 -0.21 14.39 -1.04
CA LYS A 27 -0.75 15.40 -1.97
C LYS A 27 -0.11 15.32 -3.36
N SER A 28 1.16 14.97 -3.42
CA SER A 28 1.89 14.82 -4.68
C SER A 28 1.58 13.50 -5.40
N ILE A 29 1.27 12.45 -4.62
CA ILE A 29 0.99 11.11 -5.11
C ILE A 29 -0.50 10.98 -5.45
N GLY A 30 -0.82 10.91 -6.75
CA GLY A 30 -2.18 10.72 -7.28
C GLY A 30 -2.74 9.29 -7.13
N VAL A 31 -2.49 8.60 -6.02
CA VAL A 31 -3.01 7.25 -5.77
C VAL A 31 -4.51 7.32 -5.48
N LYS A 32 -5.30 6.70 -6.35
CA LYS A 32 -6.75 6.51 -6.15
C LYS A 32 -6.99 5.33 -5.22
N GLY A 33 -7.12 5.60 -3.92
CA GLY A 33 -7.49 4.58 -2.95
C GLY A 33 -8.99 4.39 -2.78
N ILE A 34 -9.35 3.46 -1.91
CA ILE A 34 -10.71 3.12 -1.50
C ILE A 34 -10.94 3.72 -0.12
N GLU A 35 -12.00 4.50 0.06
CA GLU A 35 -12.42 4.95 1.38
C GLU A 35 -13.02 3.78 2.16
N TYR A 36 -12.46 3.47 3.32
CA TYR A 36 -12.88 2.36 4.17
C TYR A 36 -12.59 2.69 5.63
N ASN A 37 -13.62 2.65 6.49
CA ASN A 37 -13.52 2.95 7.92
C ASN A 37 -12.82 4.29 8.23
N GLY A 38 -13.16 5.34 7.48
CA GLY A 38 -12.64 6.70 7.69
C GLY A 38 -11.18 6.90 7.27
N ARG A 39 -10.56 5.90 6.62
CA ARG A 39 -9.21 5.99 6.03
C ARG A 39 -9.24 5.58 4.56
N ILE A 40 -8.24 6.06 3.81
CA ILE A 40 -8.02 5.63 2.43
C ILE A 40 -7.07 4.43 2.45
N VAL A 41 -7.48 3.34 1.82
CA VAL A 41 -6.67 2.13 1.67
C VAL A 41 -6.50 1.75 0.20
N VAL A 42 -5.43 1.05 -0.12
CA VAL A 42 -5.20 0.46 -1.45
C VAL A 42 -4.99 -1.04 -1.34
N ILE A 43 -5.41 -1.76 -2.38
CA ILE A 43 -5.19 -3.21 -2.48
C ILE A 43 -3.89 -3.51 -3.22
N LYS A 44 -3.38 -4.73 -3.04
CA LYS A 44 -2.15 -5.21 -3.69
C LYS A 44 -2.11 -4.93 -5.19
N GLU A 45 -3.20 -5.15 -5.90
CA GLU A 45 -3.27 -4.96 -7.35
C GLU A 45 -3.07 -3.48 -7.73
N GLN A 46 -3.65 -2.55 -6.97
CA GLN A 46 -3.44 -1.11 -7.18
C GLN A 46 -1.99 -0.70 -6.88
N VAL A 47 -1.38 -1.30 -5.85
CA VAL A 47 0.02 -1.06 -5.50
C VAL A 47 0.96 -1.56 -6.60
N ALA A 48 0.72 -2.78 -7.08
CA ALA A 48 1.48 -3.40 -8.17
C ALA A 48 1.43 -2.54 -9.43
N ASP A 49 0.23 -2.12 -9.83
CA ASP A 49 0.03 -1.28 -11.01
C ASP A 49 0.62 0.12 -10.84
N PHE A 50 0.53 0.71 -9.64
CA PHE A 50 1.15 2.00 -9.36
C PHE A 50 2.66 1.94 -9.54
N PHE A 51 3.32 0.91 -8.99
CA PHE A 51 4.77 0.74 -9.08
C PHE A 51 5.24 0.04 -10.35
N GLU A 52 4.35 -0.33 -11.25
CA GLU A 52 4.67 -1.05 -12.50
C GLU A 52 5.45 -2.36 -12.24
N VAL A 53 5.05 -3.07 -11.18
CA VAL A 53 5.59 -4.39 -10.82
C VAL A 53 4.47 -5.42 -10.80
N THR A 54 4.82 -6.71 -10.75
CA THR A 54 3.80 -7.75 -10.69
C THR A 54 3.17 -7.84 -9.29
N PRO A 55 1.91 -8.28 -9.14
CA PRO A 55 1.34 -8.59 -7.82
C PRO A 55 2.18 -9.60 -7.03
N ARG A 56 2.85 -10.54 -7.72
CA ARG A 56 3.78 -11.50 -7.10
C ARG A 56 5.01 -10.81 -6.50
N THR A 57 5.50 -9.76 -7.14
CA THR A 57 6.59 -8.94 -6.58
C THR A 57 6.14 -8.31 -5.26
N ILE A 58 4.94 -7.75 -5.22
CA ILE A 58 4.37 -7.21 -3.97
C ILE A 58 4.21 -8.29 -2.90
N ASP A 59 3.71 -9.48 -3.25
CA ASP A 59 3.62 -10.61 -2.32
C ASP A 59 4.99 -10.99 -1.73
N ASN A 60 6.06 -10.97 -2.52
CA ASN A 60 7.42 -11.24 -2.04
C ASN A 60 7.88 -10.19 -1.02
N TYR A 61 7.68 -8.90 -1.28
CA TYR A 61 8.04 -7.84 -0.34
C TYR A 61 7.20 -7.89 0.94
N ILE A 62 5.90 -8.21 0.84
CA ILE A 62 5.05 -8.45 2.01
C ILE A 62 5.63 -9.60 2.84
N ALA A 63 5.94 -10.74 2.22
CA ALA A 63 6.44 -11.90 2.93
C ALA A 63 7.78 -11.65 3.64
N GLN A 64 8.67 -10.86 3.02
CA GLN A 64 9.97 -10.53 3.59
C GLN A 64 9.91 -9.47 4.70
N ASN A 65 8.90 -8.58 4.68
CA ASN A 65 8.82 -7.42 5.56
C ASN A 65 7.50 -7.34 6.35
N GLU A 66 6.83 -8.49 6.55
CA GLU A 66 5.46 -8.56 7.05
C GLU A 66 5.27 -7.81 8.37
N LYS A 67 6.18 -8.02 9.33
CA LYS A 67 6.14 -7.39 10.65
C LYS A 67 6.22 -5.87 10.56
N GLU A 68 7.13 -5.36 9.73
CA GLU A 68 7.30 -3.92 9.52
C GLU A 68 6.06 -3.32 8.86
N LEU A 69 5.58 -3.93 7.78
CA LEU A 69 4.42 -3.43 7.05
C LEU A 69 3.16 -3.44 7.91
N LYS A 70 2.93 -4.50 8.71
CA LYS A 70 1.80 -4.56 9.66
C LYS A 70 1.85 -3.43 10.70
N ASN A 71 3.03 -3.15 11.24
CA ASN A 71 3.22 -2.04 12.17
C ASN A 71 2.98 -0.66 11.53
N ASN A 72 3.04 -0.58 10.21
CA ASN A 72 2.87 0.65 9.45
C ASN A 72 1.54 0.74 8.69
N GLY A 73 0.59 -0.16 8.95
CA GLY A 73 -0.78 -0.06 8.41
C GLY A 73 -1.15 -1.06 7.31
N TYR A 74 -0.34 -2.09 7.08
CA TYR A 74 -0.74 -3.24 6.25
C TYR A 74 -1.61 -4.19 7.08
N GLU A 75 -2.73 -4.61 6.50
CA GLU A 75 -3.70 -5.47 7.17
C GLU A 75 -4.25 -6.52 6.20
N VAL A 76 -4.52 -7.74 6.70
CA VAL A 76 -5.22 -8.77 5.93
C VAL A 76 -6.64 -8.88 6.45
N LEU A 77 -7.60 -8.39 5.67
CA LEU A 77 -9.02 -8.43 5.99
C LEU A 77 -9.61 -9.80 5.68
N ARG A 78 -10.50 -10.27 6.56
CA ARG A 78 -11.26 -11.53 6.45
C ARG A 78 -12.66 -11.33 7.02
N GLY A 79 -13.58 -12.25 6.73
CA GLY A 79 -14.92 -12.27 7.36
C GLY A 79 -15.70 -10.97 7.18
N SER A 80 -16.21 -10.40 8.27
CA SER A 80 -17.03 -9.18 8.27
C SER A 80 -16.30 -7.97 7.70
N SER A 81 -15.08 -7.69 8.15
CA SER A 81 -14.28 -6.54 7.69
C SER A 81 -13.99 -6.60 6.19
N LEU A 82 -13.79 -7.80 5.64
CA LEU A 82 -13.65 -7.97 4.20
C LEU A 82 -14.96 -7.68 3.45
N ASN A 83 -16.10 -8.09 4.01
CA ASN A 83 -17.41 -7.82 3.40
C ASN A 83 -17.74 -6.33 3.41
N GLU A 84 -17.39 -5.61 4.47
CA GLU A 84 -17.51 -4.16 4.56
C GLU A 84 -16.66 -3.45 3.50
N LEU A 85 -15.40 -3.86 3.33
CA LEU A 85 -14.55 -3.31 2.27
C LEU A 85 -15.14 -3.59 0.87
N LYS A 86 -15.61 -4.81 0.62
CA LYS A 86 -16.26 -5.17 -0.67
C LYS A 86 -17.47 -4.30 -0.96
N LEU A 87 -18.23 -3.91 0.06
CA LEU A 87 -19.36 -3.00 -0.08
C LEU A 87 -18.89 -1.58 -0.41
N ALA A 88 -17.91 -1.06 0.32
CA ALA A 88 -17.32 0.25 0.06
C ALA A 88 -16.78 0.39 -1.37
N ILE A 89 -16.07 -0.64 -1.86
CA ILE A 89 -15.57 -0.68 -3.25
C ILE A 89 -16.72 -0.59 -4.26
N LYS A 90 -17.82 -1.32 -4.01
CA LYS A 90 -18.99 -1.35 -4.90
C LYS A 90 -19.67 0.02 -4.99
N GLU A 91 -19.76 0.73 -3.87
CA GLU A 91 -20.39 2.07 -3.79
C GLU A 91 -19.54 3.16 -4.47
N GLN A 92 -18.22 3.00 -4.47
CA GLN A 92 -17.27 3.99 -5.00
C GLN A 92 -16.98 3.83 -6.51
N TYR A 93 -17.64 2.91 -7.22
CA TYR A 93 -17.41 2.63 -8.65
C TYR A 93 -15.94 2.43 -9.02
N VAL A 94 -15.15 1.83 -8.12
CA VAL A 94 -13.73 1.55 -8.38
C VAL A 94 -13.62 0.53 -9.52
N ASN A 95 -12.68 0.77 -10.42
CA ASN A 95 -12.48 0.07 -11.69
C ASN A 95 -12.75 -1.45 -11.61
N GLU A 96 -13.70 -1.95 -12.42
CA GLU A 96 -14.22 -3.33 -12.35
C GLU A 96 -13.14 -4.41 -12.52
N ILE A 97 -12.02 -4.06 -13.16
CA ILE A 97 -10.89 -4.95 -13.47
C ILE A 97 -10.35 -5.62 -12.20
N TYR A 98 -10.22 -4.88 -11.10
CA TYR A 98 -9.75 -5.47 -9.83
C TYR A 98 -10.87 -6.19 -9.07
N PHE A 99 -12.12 -5.79 -9.28
CA PHE A 99 -13.26 -6.21 -8.47
C PHE A 99 -13.70 -7.65 -8.71
N VAL A 100 -13.54 -8.18 -9.93
CA VAL A 100 -13.93 -9.55 -10.27
C VAL A 100 -13.21 -10.58 -9.37
N ASN A 101 -11.93 -10.37 -9.12
CA ASN A 101 -11.12 -11.24 -8.26
C ASN A 101 -11.42 -11.04 -6.78
N ILE A 102 -11.64 -9.79 -6.36
CA ILE A 102 -11.95 -9.44 -4.97
C ILE A 102 -13.26 -10.09 -4.51
N LYS A 103 -14.31 -10.15 -5.34
CA LYS A 103 -15.59 -10.75 -4.95
C LYS A 103 -15.44 -12.17 -4.38
N LYS A 104 -14.57 -12.97 -5.00
CA LYS A 104 -14.41 -14.40 -4.70
C LYS A 104 -13.34 -14.69 -3.64
N THR A 105 -12.47 -13.74 -3.30
CA THR A 105 -11.41 -14.00 -2.33
C THR A 105 -11.95 -14.08 -0.89
N PRO A 106 -11.52 -15.06 -0.07
CA PRO A 106 -11.86 -15.14 1.35
C PRO A 106 -11.02 -14.20 2.24
N GLN A 107 -9.94 -13.63 1.69
CA GLN A 107 -9.07 -12.69 2.38
C GLN A 107 -8.48 -11.66 1.42
N LEU A 108 -8.22 -10.44 1.89
CA LEU A 108 -7.62 -9.39 1.07
C LEU A 108 -6.65 -8.53 1.88
N GLY A 109 -5.43 -8.36 1.36
CA GLY A 109 -4.45 -7.45 1.92
C GLY A 109 -4.75 -6.00 1.51
N VAL A 110 -4.74 -5.09 2.48
CA VAL A 110 -4.90 -3.65 2.27
C VAL A 110 -3.75 -2.89 2.91
N PHE A 111 -3.40 -1.77 2.28
CA PHE A 111 -2.38 -0.84 2.76
C PHE A 111 -3.05 0.50 3.00
N ASP A 112 -2.89 1.07 4.19
CA ASP A 112 -3.07 2.52 4.30
C ASP A 112 -1.91 3.26 3.61
N PHE A 113 -1.99 4.59 3.59
CA PHE A 113 -0.99 5.40 2.91
C PHE A 113 0.42 5.25 3.52
N ARG A 114 0.52 5.00 4.83
CA ARG A 114 1.80 4.82 5.51
C ARG A 114 2.44 3.49 5.13
N ALA A 115 1.66 2.41 5.08
CA ALA A 115 2.14 1.10 4.63
C ALA A 115 2.49 1.11 3.15
N PHE A 116 1.73 1.83 2.33
CA PHE A 116 2.03 2.06 0.93
C PHE A 116 3.40 2.74 0.74
N LEU A 117 3.66 3.84 1.46
CA LEU A 117 4.96 4.51 1.40
C LEU A 117 6.09 3.62 1.93
N ASN A 118 5.86 2.90 3.01
CA ASN A 118 6.84 1.96 3.54
C ASN A 118 7.23 0.92 2.49
N LEU A 119 6.25 0.36 1.79
CA LEU A 119 6.50 -0.61 0.74
C LEU A 119 7.26 0.01 -0.44
N ALA A 120 6.93 1.25 -0.82
CA ALA A 120 7.67 2.00 -1.84
C ALA A 120 9.16 2.15 -1.51
N MET A 121 9.48 2.40 -0.24
CA MET A 121 10.86 2.53 0.24
C MET A 121 11.64 1.20 0.18
N LEU A 122 10.93 0.06 0.23
CA LEU A 122 11.52 -1.28 0.13
C LEU A 122 11.72 -1.73 -1.31
N ILE A 123 10.83 -1.34 -2.23
CA ILE A 123 10.90 -1.75 -3.64
C ILE A 123 12.17 -1.19 -4.31
N THR A 124 12.96 -2.08 -4.90
CA THR A 124 14.21 -1.73 -5.59
C THR A 124 14.09 -1.71 -7.11
N GLU A 125 13.24 -2.58 -7.67
CA GLU A 125 13.12 -2.76 -9.13
C GLU A 125 12.14 -1.81 -9.84
N SER A 126 11.39 -0.98 -9.12
CA SER A 126 10.48 0.01 -9.73
C SER A 126 11.12 1.38 -9.87
N GLU A 127 11.15 1.93 -11.08
CA GLU A 127 11.58 3.32 -11.33
C GLU A 127 10.68 4.33 -10.61
N LYS A 128 9.36 4.08 -10.56
CA LYS A 128 8.43 4.91 -9.80
C LYS A 128 8.71 4.88 -8.30
N ALA A 129 9.08 3.73 -7.75
CA ALA A 129 9.48 3.65 -6.34
C ALA A 129 10.81 4.38 -6.08
N LYS A 130 11.75 4.35 -7.04
CA LYS A 130 13.02 5.08 -6.94
C LYS A 130 12.81 6.60 -6.85
N VAL A 131 11.87 7.16 -7.61
CA VAL A 131 11.54 8.59 -7.54
C VAL A 131 11.08 8.99 -6.13
N LEU A 132 10.34 8.13 -5.42
CA LEU A 132 9.86 8.43 -4.06
C LEU A 132 10.96 8.43 -2.98
N LYS A 133 12.17 7.98 -3.32
CA LYS A 133 13.32 7.90 -2.41
C LYS A 133 14.30 9.06 -2.58
N ASN A 134 14.15 9.86 -3.64
CA ASN A 134 15.03 10.99 -3.99
C ASN A 134 14.38 12.33 -3.64
#